data_AF-A0A7C4T6A8-F1
#
_entry.id   AF-A0A7C4T6A8-F1
#
_cell.length_a   1.000
_cell.length_b   1.000
_cell.length_c   1.000
_cell.angle_alpha   90.00
_cell.angle_beta   90.00
_cell.angle_gamma   90.00
#
_symmetry.space_group_name_H-M   'P 1'
#
loop_
_entity.id
_entity.type
_entity.pdbx_description
1 polymer ?
#
loop_
_entity_poly.entity_id
_entity_poly.type
_entity_poly.pdbx_seq_one_letter_code
_entity_poly.pdbx_strand_id
1 'polypeptide(L)' 'MPRFSYIAINSAKKTDRGIITAENAFAARKHLRAKGLHPTDIREVAASEARRRFSLFGKSARGAVTAFTKELST' A
#
# COMPACT_ATOMS: atom_id res chain seq x y z
N MET A 1 -21.98 -10.16 -2.90
CA MET A 1 -21.12 -9.65 -1.81
C MET A 1 -19.99 -8.82 -2.41
N PRO A 2 -19.73 -7.60 -1.90
CA PRO A 2 -18.66 -6.74 -2.38
C PRO A 2 -17.28 -7.40 -2.28
N ARG A 3 -16.39 -7.06 -3.22
CA ARG A 3 -15.01 -7.56 -3.25
C ARG A 3 -14.08 -6.40 -2.96
N PHE A 4 -13.17 -6.57 -2.01
CA PHE A 4 -12.16 -5.58 -1.65
C PHE A 4 -10.79 -6.11 -2.01
N SER A 5 -10.00 -5.32 -2.75
CA SER A 5 -8.57 -5.57 -2.90
C SER A 5 -7.86 -4.99 -1.68
N TYR A 6 -6.84 -5.70 -1.20
CA TYR A 6 -6.06 -5.24 -0.06
C TYR A 6 -4.57 -5.36 -0.33
N ILE A 7 -3.82 -4.47 0.34
CA ILE A 7 -2.40 -4.59 0.58
C ILE A 7 -2.23 -4.69 2.08
N ALA A 8 -1.52 -5.73 2.52
CA ALA A 8 -1.23 -5.93 3.92
C ALA A 8 0.23 -6.31 4.13
N ILE A 9 0.71 -6.11 5.35
CA ILE A 9 2.04 -6.54 5.79
C ILE A 9 1.85 -7.75 6.68
N ASN A 10 2.53 -8.85 6.35
CA ASN A 10 2.54 -10.04 7.20
C ASN A 10 3.53 -9.89 8.36
N SER A 11 3.50 -10.82 9.32
CA SER A 11 4.43 -10.85 10.45
C SER A 11 5.91 -10.92 10.03
N ALA A 12 6.21 -11.47 8.85
CA ALA A 12 7.55 -11.48 8.25
C ALA A 12 7.95 -10.16 7.57
N LYS A 13 7.18 -9.08 7.77
CA LYS A 13 7.36 -7.75 7.14
C LYS A 13 7.29 -7.76 5.61
N LYS A 14 6.77 -8.84 5.01
CA LYS A 14 6.55 -8.95 3.57
C LYS A 14 5.19 -8.40 3.21
N THR A 15 5.11 -7.78 2.04
CA THR A 15 3.86 -7.27 1.50
C THR A 15 3.07 -8.42 0.88
N ASP A 16 1.84 -8.59 1.34
CA ASP A 16 0.86 -9.54 0.81
C ASP A 16 -0.28 -8.76 0.16
N ARG A 17 -0.74 -9.25 -0.99
CA ARG A 17 -1.79 -8.59 -1.79
C ARG A 17 -2.81 -9.63 -2.19
N GLY A 18 -4.07 -9.29 -2.06
CA GLY A 18 -5.14 -10.22 -2.37
C GLY A 18 -6.48 -9.54 -2.51
N ILE A 19 -7.50 -10.37 -2.69
CA ILE A 19 -8.90 -9.96 -2.75
C ILE A 19 -9.61 -10.66 -1.58
N ILE A 20 -10.41 -9.89 -0.85
CA ILE A 20 -11.26 -10.39 0.23
C ILE A 20 -12.71 -10.01 -0.02
N THR A 21 -13.61 -10.95 0.24
CA THR A 21 -15.05 -10.71 0.24
C THR A 21 -15.47 -10.23 1.61
N ALA A 22 -16.08 -9.05 1.68
CA ALA A 22 -16.57 -8.48 2.93
C ALA A 22 -17.79 -7.60 2.66
N GLU A 23 -18.55 -7.33 3.72
CA GLU A 23 -19.73 -6.45 3.64
C GLU A 23 -19.34 -4.97 3.60
N ASN A 24 -18.19 -4.62 4.19
CA ASN A 24 -17.67 -3.25 4.27
C ASN A 24 -16.13 -3.28 4.40
N ALA A 25 -15.45 -2.20 4.06
CA ALA A 25 -14.02 -2.00 4.26
C ALA A 25 -13.59 -2.20 5.73
N PHE A 26 -14.43 -1.84 6.70
CA PHE A 26 -14.15 -2.11 8.11
C PHE A 26 -14.10 -3.61 8.43
N ALA A 27 -15.05 -4.38 7.90
CA ALA A 27 -15.07 -5.83 8.04
C ALA A 27 -13.86 -6.46 7.34
N ALA A 28 -13.48 -5.97 6.15
CA ALA A 28 -12.26 -6.41 5.46
C ALA A 28 -11.00 -6.18 6.32
N ARG A 29 -10.84 -5.01 6.95
CA ARG A 29 -9.73 -4.75 7.89
C ARG A 29 -9.73 -5.73 9.06
N LYS A 30 -10.90 -5.99 9.65
CA LYS A 30 -11.04 -6.91 10.79
C LYS A 30 -10.64 -8.34 10.40
N HIS A 31 -11.09 -8.82 9.23
CA HIS A 31 -10.70 -10.13 8.73
C HIS A 31 -9.20 -10.26 8.44
N LEU A 32 -8.57 -9.21 7.87
CA LEU A 32 -7.13 -9.23 7.63
C LEU A 32 -6.35 -9.27 8.95
N ARG A 33 -6.74 -8.46 9.94
CA ARG A 33 -6.11 -8.48 11.27
C ARG A 33 -6.27 -9.81 11.98
N ALA A 34 -7.44 -10.45 11.88
CA ALA A 34 -7.66 -11.80 12.42
C ALA A 34 -6.73 -12.85 11.78
N LYS A 35 -6.31 -12.64 10.53
CA LYS A 35 -5.32 -13.48 9.83
C LYS A 35 -3.86 -13.10 10.14
N GLY A 36 -3.61 -12.16 11.06
CA GLY A 36 -2.26 -11.64 11.36
C GLY A 36 -1.68 -10.76 10.25
N LEU A 37 -2.52 -10.30 9.31
CA LEU A 37 -2.13 -9.40 8.22
C LEU A 37 -2.50 -7.97 8.63
N HIS A 38 -1.52 -7.07 8.65
CA HIS A 38 -1.77 -5.67 8.96
C HIS A 38 -2.12 -4.88 7.69
N PRO A 39 -3.37 -4.45 7.49
CA PRO A 39 -3.78 -3.79 6.25
C PRO A 39 -3.19 -2.38 6.16
N THR A 40 -2.58 -2.05 5.02
CA THR A 40 -2.04 -0.71 4.72
C THR A 40 -2.92 0.04 3.71
N ASP A 41 -3.55 -0.66 2.77
CA ASP A 41 -4.53 -0.09 1.84
C ASP A 41 -5.66 -1.10 1.61
N ILE A 42 -6.91 -0.64 1.57
CA ILE A 42 -8.09 -1.45 1.24
C ILE A 42 -8.98 -0.64 0.31
N ARG A 43 -9.27 -1.21 -0.86
CA ARG A 43 -10.13 -0.57 -1.87
C ARG A 43 -11.20 -1.52 -2.35
N GLU A 44 -12.41 -1.00 -2.49
CA GLU A 44 -13.51 -1.72 -3.10
C GLU A 44 -13.21 -1.92 -4.60
N VAL A 45 -13.27 -3.16 -5.06
CA VAL A 45 -13.18 -3.50 -6.47
C VAL A 45 -14.61 -3.51 -7.01
N ALA A 46 -15.10 -2.33 -7.37
CA ALA A 46 -16.24 -2.24 -8.27
C ALA A 46 -15.82 -2.83 -9.61
N ALA A 47 -16.67 -3.65 -10.22
CA ALA A 47 -16.36 -4.47 -11.40
C ALA A 47 -15.91 -3.69 -12.67
N SER A 48 -15.80 -2.36 -12.60
CA SER A 48 -15.49 -1.46 -13.71
C SER A 48 -14.07 -0.84 -13.70
N GLU A 49 -13.25 -1.01 -12.65
CA GLU A 49 -11.89 -0.43 -12.61
C GLU A 49 -10.80 -1.41 -12.15
N ALA A 50 -10.67 -2.55 -12.83
CA ALA A 50 -9.48 -3.41 -12.72
C ALA A 50 -8.20 -2.79 -13.33
N ARG A 51 -8.18 -1.47 -13.56
CA ARG A 51 -7.08 -0.79 -14.24
C ARG A 51 -6.86 0.60 -13.63
N ARG A 52 -5.98 0.65 -12.64
CA ARG A 52 -4.99 1.71 -12.36
C ARG A 52 -4.66 1.74 -10.87
N ARG A 53 -3.43 1.35 -10.53
CA ARG A 53 -2.43 2.27 -9.97
C ARG A 53 -1.12 1.54 -9.70
N PHE A 54 -0.27 1.61 -10.71
CA PHE A 54 1.18 1.71 -10.52
C PHE A 54 1.46 2.91 -9.63
N SER A 55 2.12 2.69 -8.50
CA SER A 55 2.78 3.73 -7.69
C SER A 55 3.82 2.98 -6.86
N LEU A 56 4.97 2.73 -7.49
CA LEU A 56 6.20 3.49 -7.25
C LEU A 56 6.70 3.26 -5.82
N PHE A 57 7.55 2.23 -5.71
CA PHE A 57 8.65 2.20 -4.77
C PHE A 57 9.33 3.58 -4.74
N GLY A 58 9.03 4.37 -3.72
CA GLY A 58 9.73 5.60 -3.40
C GLY A 58 11.16 5.28 -3.00
N LYS A 59 12.04 5.25 -4.00
CA LYS A 59 13.49 5.31 -3.83
C LYS A 59 13.81 6.46 -2.88
N SER A 60 14.63 6.18 -1.87
CA SER A 60 15.13 7.15 -0.91
C SER A 60 15.71 8.38 -1.61
N ALA A 61 15.12 9.56 -1.37
CA ALA A 61 15.63 10.86 -1.80
C ALA A 61 16.85 11.29 -0.97
N ARG A 62 17.95 10.52 -1.04
CA ARG A 62 19.23 10.82 -0.36
C ARG A 62 20.15 11.73 -1.19
N GLY A 63 19.65 12.36 -2.25
CA GLY A 63 20.45 13.14 -3.21
C GLY A 63 20.31 14.67 -3.13
N ALA A 64 19.43 15.21 -2.27
CA ALA A 64 19.18 16.65 -2.23
C ALA A 64 20.18 17.45 -1.38
N VAL A 65 21.02 16.79 -0.57
CA VAL A 65 21.93 17.48 0.37
C VAL A 65 23.28 17.84 -0.28
N THR A 66 23.62 17.26 -1.44
CA THR A 66 24.90 17.53 -2.13
C THR A 66 24.88 18.77 -3.03
N ALA A 67 23.73 19.42 -3.23
CA ALA A 67 23.64 20.64 -4.03
C ALA A 67 24.04 21.91 -3.25
N PHE A 68 23.88 21.92 -1.93
CA PHE A 68 24.11 23.12 -1.11
C PHE A 68 25.60 23.42 -0.87
N THR A 69 26.48 22.41 -0.92
CA THR A 69 27.93 22.61 -0.69
C THR A 69 28.67 23.12 -1.93
N LYS A 70 28.02 23.20 -3.09
CA LYS A 70 28.63 23.67 -4.34
C LYS A 70 28.43 25.17 -4.56
N GLU A 71 27.45 25.78 -3.90
CA GLU A 71 27.15 27.22 -4.04
C GLU A 71 27.93 28.10 -3.04
N LEU A 72 28.67 27.51 -2.09
CA LEU A 72 29.53 28.24 -1.15
C LEU A 72 31.01 28.30 -1.58
N SER A 73 31.36 27.79 -2.76
CA SER A 73 32.75 27.76 -3.25
C SER A 73 33.04 28.72 -4.41
N THR A 74 32.22 29.74 -4.62
CA THR A 74 32.48 30.89 -5.52
C THR A 74 32.39 32.16 -4.74
#